data_AF-A0A534W6Y3-F1
#
_entry.id   AF-A0A534W6Y3-F1
#
_cell.length_a   1.000
_cell.length_b   1.000
_cell.length_c   1.000
_cell.angle_alpha   90.00
_cell.angle_beta   90.00
_cell.angle_gamma   90.00
#
_symmetry.space_group_name_H-M   'P 1'
#
loop_
_entity.id
_entity.type
_entity.pdbx_description
1 polymer ?
#
loop_
_entity_poly.entity_id
_entity_poly.type
_entity_poly.pdbx_seq_one_letter_code
_entity_poly.pdbx_strand_id
1 'polypeptide(L)'
;MTAASMPALRTTEPGPGPAAYAVEELWYMLLSRRWSSLAVVSPERTPNTLRLARSLAEVGTRNRRRTVELVDALQLDIERAAAIAQMMESDGDLPRIADSRFVIALDSPIVNPIAIEVLTACDTVVLLLEKGVSKIPQARKVIEIVGRQRLIGAVLALE
;
A
#
# COMPACT_ATOMS: atom_id res chain seq x y z
N MET A 1 24.78 38.42 -40.35
CA MET A 1 24.13 38.33 -39.02
C MET A 1 23.05 37.27 -39.12
N THR A 2 23.32 36.08 -38.61
CA THR A 2 22.35 34.97 -38.63
C THR A 2 22.46 34.26 -37.29
N ALA A 3 21.44 34.43 -36.45
CA ALA A 3 21.38 33.82 -35.12
C ALA A 3 21.12 32.32 -35.28
N ALA A 4 22.10 31.50 -34.88
CA ALA A 4 21.88 30.06 -34.71
C ALA A 4 20.98 29.86 -33.49
N SER A 5 19.77 29.37 -33.70
CA SER A 5 18.88 28.93 -32.62
C SER A 5 19.47 27.71 -31.94
N MET A 6 19.86 27.86 -30.66
CA MET A 6 20.18 26.73 -29.79
C MET A 6 18.88 25.98 -29.46
N PRO A 7 18.84 24.64 -29.59
CA PRO A 7 17.70 23.88 -29.11
C PRO A 7 17.66 23.97 -27.58
N ALA A 8 16.48 24.28 -27.04
CA ALA A 8 16.26 24.34 -25.60
C ALA A 8 16.66 23.02 -24.94
N LEU A 9 17.51 23.12 -23.91
CA LEU A 9 17.88 22.02 -23.04
C LEU A 9 16.59 21.41 -22.49
N ARG A 10 16.24 20.19 -22.95
CA ARG A 10 15.16 19.43 -22.34
C ARG A 10 15.53 19.25 -20.87
N THR A 11 14.81 19.92 -19.98
CA THR A 11 14.74 19.54 -18.57
C THR A 11 14.32 18.08 -18.55
N THR A 12 15.27 17.18 -18.33
CA THR A 12 14.99 15.80 -17.98
C THR A 12 14.13 15.86 -16.73
N GLU A 13 12.86 15.50 -16.86
CA GLU A 13 12.03 15.17 -15.71
C GLU A 13 12.84 14.19 -14.84
N PRO A 14 12.84 14.35 -13.50
CA PRO A 14 13.54 13.40 -12.64
C PRO A 14 12.98 12.01 -12.95
N GLY A 15 13.82 11.16 -13.56
CA GLY A 15 13.51 9.76 -13.78
C GLY A 15 13.12 9.09 -12.46
N PRO A 16 12.43 7.95 -12.50
CA PRO A 16 11.98 7.27 -11.29
C PRO A 16 13.16 7.10 -10.33
N GLY A 17 12.99 7.63 -9.10
CA GLY A 17 14.00 7.60 -8.06
C GLY A 17 14.58 6.19 -7.84
N PRO A 18 15.80 6.11 -7.30
CA PRO A 18 16.61 4.90 -7.26
C PRO A 18 15.84 3.77 -6.56
N ALA A 19 15.66 2.65 -7.27
CA ALA A 19 14.96 1.45 -6.81
C ALA A 19 13.57 1.70 -6.19
N ALA A 20 12.73 2.48 -6.88
CA ALA A 20 11.27 2.32 -6.80
C ALA A 20 10.98 0.81 -6.80
N TYR A 21 10.34 0.31 -5.75
CA TYR A 21 10.26 -1.12 -5.42
C TYR A 21 10.09 -2.00 -6.66
N ALA A 22 10.54 -3.26 -6.62
CA ALA A 22 10.14 -4.24 -7.62
C ALA A 22 8.63 -4.54 -7.49
N VAL A 23 7.76 -3.53 -7.67
CA VAL A 23 6.32 -3.53 -7.39
C VAL A 23 5.62 -4.51 -8.31
N GLU A 24 6.10 -4.66 -9.54
CA GLU A 24 5.56 -5.65 -10.49
C GLU A 24 5.82 -7.08 -10.00
N GLU A 25 7.05 -7.39 -9.59
CA GLU A 25 7.38 -8.69 -8.99
C GLU A 25 6.61 -8.91 -7.68
N LEU A 26 6.57 -7.91 -6.80
CA LEU A 26 5.79 -7.93 -5.56
C LEU A 26 4.31 -8.19 -5.84
N TRP A 27 3.74 -7.54 -6.85
CA TRP A 27 2.35 -7.76 -7.25
C TRP A 27 2.10 -9.21 -7.62
N TYR A 28 2.96 -9.82 -8.44
CA TYR A 28 2.81 -11.24 -8.78
C TYR A 28 2.99 -12.16 -7.56
N MET A 29 3.93 -11.85 -6.65
CA MET A 29 4.07 -12.59 -5.40
C MET A 29 2.81 -12.49 -4.54
N LEU A 30 2.15 -11.33 -4.50
CA LEU A 30 0.89 -11.11 -3.78
C LEU A 30 -0.28 -11.90 -4.35
N LEU A 31 -0.24 -12.27 -5.63
CA LEU A 31 -1.27 -13.10 -6.26
C LEU A 31 -1.19 -14.59 -5.87
N SER A 32 -0.13 -15.01 -5.16
CA SER A 32 -0.01 -16.37 -4.62
C SER A 32 -1.10 -16.72 -3.60
N ARG A 33 -1.76 -15.71 -3.02
CA ARG A 33 -2.93 -15.87 -2.14
C ARG A 33 -4.14 -15.15 -2.72
N ARG A 34 -5.33 -15.70 -2.50
CA ARG A 34 -6.58 -15.02 -2.86
C ARG A 34 -6.87 -13.93 -1.82
N TRP A 35 -7.03 -12.70 -2.28
CA TRP A 35 -7.39 -11.54 -1.46
C TRP A 35 -8.22 -10.56 -2.29
N SER A 36 -9.08 -9.83 -1.61
CA SER A 36 -9.86 -8.71 -2.13
C SER A 36 -9.42 -7.39 -1.48
N SER A 37 -8.88 -7.44 -0.26
CA SER A 37 -8.31 -6.27 0.44
C SER A 37 -6.87 -6.53 0.90
N LEU A 38 -5.96 -5.62 0.52
CA LEU A 38 -4.55 -5.66 0.90
C LEU A 38 -4.19 -4.38 1.67
N ALA A 39 -3.85 -4.52 2.95
CA ALA A 39 -3.29 -3.43 3.73
C ALA A 39 -1.77 -3.32 3.51
N VAL A 40 -1.27 -2.10 3.35
CA VAL A 40 0.14 -1.74 3.43
C VAL A 40 0.34 -0.94 4.70
N VAL A 41 1.23 -1.42 5.58
CA VAL A 41 1.48 -0.81 6.88
C VAL A 41 2.98 -0.73 7.14
N SER A 42 3.43 0.36 7.74
CA SER A 42 4.79 0.49 8.29
C SER A 42 4.71 0.57 9.83
N PRO A 43 5.71 0.05 10.57
CA PRO A 43 5.78 0.27 12.02
C PRO A 43 5.95 1.76 12.37
N GLU A 44 6.55 2.53 11.48
CA GLU A 44 6.79 3.95 11.61
C GLU A 44 5.79 4.76 10.76
N ARG A 45 5.51 6.01 11.15
CA ARG A 45 4.72 6.92 10.32
C ARG A 45 5.61 7.43 9.18
N THR A 46 5.33 6.99 7.96
CA THR A 46 6.13 7.30 6.76
C THR A 46 5.23 7.61 5.56
N PRO A 47 5.60 8.57 4.69
CA PRO A 47 4.91 8.79 3.42
C PRO A 47 5.09 7.60 2.44
N ASN A 48 6.09 6.75 2.67
CA ASN A 48 6.39 5.63 1.78
C ASN A 48 5.32 4.53 1.80
N THR A 49 4.50 4.46 2.86
CA THR A 49 3.34 3.58 2.93
C THR A 49 2.34 3.88 1.80
N LEU A 50 1.95 5.14 1.66
CA LEU A 50 1.03 5.56 0.60
C LEU A 50 1.66 5.44 -0.78
N ARG A 51 2.96 5.73 -0.92
CA ARG A 51 3.68 5.56 -2.19
C ARG A 51 3.65 4.11 -2.66
N LEU A 52 3.98 3.15 -1.77
CA LEU A 52 3.95 1.73 -2.10
C LEU A 52 2.52 1.26 -2.44
N ALA A 53 1.53 1.63 -1.62
CA ALA A 53 0.13 1.30 -1.85
C ALA A 53 -0.37 1.81 -3.21
N ARG A 54 -0.04 3.06 -3.56
CA ARG A 54 -0.38 3.67 -4.85
C ARG A 54 0.25 2.92 -6.01
N SER A 55 1.56 2.67 -5.95
CA SER A 55 2.23 1.93 -7.02
C SER A 55 1.68 0.51 -7.19
N LEU A 56 1.32 -0.17 -6.09
CA LEU A 56 0.66 -1.48 -6.15
C LEU A 56 -0.72 -1.40 -6.81
N ALA A 57 -1.53 -0.39 -6.49
CA ALA A 57 -2.83 -0.18 -7.14
C ALA A 57 -2.68 0.12 -8.64
N GLU A 58 -1.70 0.94 -9.02
CA GLU A 58 -1.40 1.27 -10.42
C GLU A 58 -0.95 0.04 -11.21
N VAL A 59 0.01 -0.73 -10.68
CA VAL A 59 0.47 -1.99 -11.27
C VAL A 59 -0.67 -3.01 -11.35
N GLY A 60 -1.45 -3.16 -10.29
CA GLY A 60 -2.57 -4.08 -10.25
C GLY A 60 -3.65 -3.73 -11.25
N THR A 61 -3.93 -2.45 -11.45
CA THR A 61 -4.87 -1.94 -12.46
C THR A 61 -4.35 -2.20 -13.88
N ARG A 62 -3.05 -2.00 -14.15
CA ARG A 62 -2.46 -2.34 -15.46
C ARG A 62 -2.54 -3.83 -15.79
N ASN A 63 -2.44 -4.69 -14.77
CA ASN A 63 -2.40 -6.14 -14.92
C ASN A 63 -3.78 -6.82 -14.83
N ARG A 64 -4.85 -6.08 -14.53
CA ARG A 64 -6.21 -6.61 -14.38
C ARG A 64 -7.16 -5.89 -15.34
N ARG A 65 -8.26 -6.56 -15.69
CA ARG A 65 -9.34 -5.94 -16.48
C ARG A 65 -10.16 -4.92 -15.67
N ARG A 66 -10.08 -4.98 -14.34
CA ARG A 66 -10.77 -4.08 -13.41
C ARG A 66 -9.77 -3.33 -12.55
N THR A 67 -10.12 -2.09 -12.25
CA THR A 67 -9.34 -1.18 -11.40
C THR A 67 -9.13 -1.77 -10.01
N VAL A 68 -7.90 -1.62 -9.51
CA VAL A 68 -7.58 -1.84 -8.11
C VAL A 68 -7.71 -0.49 -7.41
N GLU A 69 -8.62 -0.40 -6.45
CA GLU A 69 -8.92 0.84 -5.75
C GLU A 69 -7.88 1.12 -4.66
N LEU A 70 -7.35 2.33 -4.66
CA LEU A 70 -6.46 2.83 -3.60
C LEU A 70 -7.29 3.52 -2.53
N VAL A 71 -7.14 3.09 -1.28
CA VAL A 71 -7.72 3.76 -0.11
C VAL A 71 -6.60 4.39 0.70
N ASP A 72 -6.61 5.72 0.81
CA ASP A 72 -5.73 6.45 1.71
C ASP A 72 -6.36 6.51 3.11
N ALA A 73 -5.85 5.65 3.98
CA ALA A 73 -6.24 5.52 5.38
C ALA A 73 -5.09 5.95 6.30
N LEU A 74 -4.30 6.93 5.87
CA LEU A 74 -3.41 7.68 6.76
C LEU A 74 -4.21 8.71 7.56
N GLN A 75 -3.77 8.99 8.78
CA GLN A 75 -4.45 9.90 9.71
C GLN A 75 -5.93 9.53 9.94
N LEU A 76 -6.19 8.25 10.21
CA LEU A 76 -7.55 7.76 10.48
C LEU A 76 -8.13 8.33 11.76
N ASP A 77 -9.38 8.75 11.67
CA ASP A 77 -10.30 8.91 12.78
C ASP A 77 -11.27 7.70 12.86
N ILE A 78 -12.06 7.66 13.93
CA ILE A 78 -12.96 6.52 14.24
C ILE A 78 -14.04 6.38 13.16
N GLU A 79 -14.63 7.47 12.70
CA GLU A 79 -15.73 7.45 11.73
C GLU A 79 -15.26 6.91 10.37
N ARG A 80 -14.11 7.38 9.89
CA ARG A 80 -13.52 6.91 8.64
C ARG A 80 -13.05 5.46 8.74
N ALA A 81 -12.51 5.05 9.89
CA ALA A 81 -12.09 3.66 10.10
C ALA A 81 -13.29 2.70 10.01
N ALA A 82 -14.39 3.02 10.70
CA ALA A 82 -15.62 2.22 10.64
C ALA A 82 -16.21 2.18 9.23
N ALA A 83 -16.18 3.28 8.47
CA ALA A 83 -16.66 3.30 7.09
C ALA A 83 -15.81 2.41 6.17
N ILE A 84 -14.48 2.45 6.30
CA ILE A 84 -13.57 1.62 5.50
C ILE A 84 -13.70 0.14 5.90
N ALA A 85 -13.79 -0.17 7.19
CA ALA A 85 -13.99 -1.53 7.67
C ALA A 85 -15.29 -2.13 7.13
N GLN A 86 -16.41 -1.38 7.20
CA GLN A 86 -17.68 -1.79 6.61
C GLN A 86 -17.58 -2.01 5.09
N MET A 87 -16.85 -1.15 4.36
CA MET A 87 -16.62 -1.34 2.92
C MET A 87 -15.86 -2.65 2.60
N MET A 88 -14.97 -3.10 3.50
CA MET A 88 -14.23 -4.35 3.34
C MET A 88 -15.05 -5.58 3.75
N GLU A 89 -15.84 -5.45 4.82
CA GLU A 89 -16.68 -6.52 5.39
C GLU A 89 -18.00 -6.74 4.64
N SER A 90 -18.49 -5.74 3.90
CA SER A 90 -19.72 -5.81 3.10
C SER A 90 -19.56 -6.79 1.94
N ASP A 91 -19.59 -8.06 2.29
CA ASP A 91 -19.79 -9.26 1.47
C ASP A 91 -21.26 -9.73 1.57
N GLY A 92 -22.16 -8.81 1.94
CA GLY A 92 -23.58 -9.09 2.19
C GLY A 92 -24.45 -8.89 0.95
N ASP A 93 -25.02 -10.00 0.46
CA ASP A 93 -26.23 -10.17 -0.38
C ASP A 93 -26.41 -9.40 -1.69
N LEU A 94 -25.57 -8.41 -2.01
CA LEU A 94 -25.51 -7.85 -3.35
C LEU A 94 -24.47 -8.61 -4.17
N PRO A 95 -24.71 -8.89 -5.46
CA PRO A 95 -23.70 -9.51 -6.29
C PRO A 95 -22.49 -8.58 -6.28
N ARG A 96 -21.42 -8.98 -5.57
CA ARG A 96 -20.12 -8.33 -5.77
C ARG A 96 -19.95 -8.24 -7.27
N ILE A 97 -19.56 -7.08 -7.77
CA ILE A 97 -18.80 -7.04 -9.00
C ILE A 97 -17.58 -7.93 -8.69
N ALA A 98 -17.64 -9.21 -9.06
CA ALA A 98 -17.00 -10.36 -8.38
C ALA A 98 -15.45 -10.41 -8.41
N ASP A 99 -14.79 -9.26 -8.46
CA ASP A 99 -13.36 -9.14 -8.71
C ASP A 99 -12.77 -7.76 -8.29
N SER A 100 -13.50 -6.94 -7.52
CA SER A 100 -12.98 -5.67 -6.98
C SER A 100 -11.86 -5.94 -5.98
N ARG A 101 -10.77 -5.17 -6.09
CA ARG A 101 -9.60 -5.27 -5.21
C ARG A 101 -9.26 -3.92 -4.64
N PHE A 102 -8.93 -3.89 -3.35
CA PHE A 102 -8.54 -2.70 -2.61
C PHE A 102 -7.10 -2.83 -2.14
N VAL A 103 -6.33 -1.76 -2.28
CA VAL A 103 -5.03 -1.59 -1.64
C VAL A 103 -5.15 -0.39 -0.70
N ILE A 104 -4.90 -0.62 0.58
CA ILE A 104 -5.14 0.35 1.64
C ILE A 104 -3.79 0.78 2.22
N ALA A 105 -3.49 2.08 2.19
CA ALA A 105 -2.36 2.65 2.92
C ALA A 105 -2.81 2.97 4.36
N LEU A 106 -2.21 2.34 5.37
CA LEU A 106 -2.63 2.48 6.77
C LEU A 106 -1.56 3.13 7.64
N ASP A 107 -2.02 3.92 8.61
CA ASP A 107 -1.17 4.38 9.70
C ASP A 107 -0.53 3.19 10.45
N SER A 108 0.60 3.46 11.11
CA SER A 108 1.17 2.49 12.06
C SER A 108 0.16 2.22 13.19
N PRO A 109 -0.24 0.95 13.43
CA PRO A 109 -1.15 0.60 14.52
C PRO A 109 -0.53 0.78 15.91
N ILE A 110 0.79 1.00 15.97
CA ILE A 110 1.49 1.33 17.22
C ILE A 110 1.26 2.80 17.58
N VAL A 111 1.21 3.67 16.57
CA VAL A 111 1.03 5.12 16.74
C VAL A 111 -0.45 5.50 16.76
N ASN A 112 -1.26 4.88 15.90
CA ASN A 112 -2.69 5.10 15.79
C ASN A 112 -3.46 3.77 15.92
N PRO A 113 -3.92 3.39 17.13
CA PRO A 113 -4.64 2.14 17.35
C PRO A 113 -5.96 2.02 16.57
N ILE A 114 -6.53 3.13 16.09
CA ILE A 114 -7.73 3.10 15.23
C ILE A 114 -7.47 2.30 13.94
N ALA A 115 -6.23 2.32 13.44
CA ALA A 115 -5.83 1.55 12.27
C ALA A 115 -6.03 0.02 12.45
N ILE A 116 -6.10 -0.47 13.70
CA ILE A 116 -6.33 -1.89 13.99
C ILE A 116 -7.69 -2.33 13.44
N GLU A 117 -8.73 -1.51 13.54
CA GLU A 117 -10.07 -1.85 13.04
C GLU A 117 -10.05 -2.15 11.53
N VAL A 118 -9.43 -1.27 10.75
CA VAL A 118 -9.28 -1.46 9.30
C VAL A 118 -8.36 -2.64 8.98
N LEU A 119 -7.26 -2.81 9.72
CA LEU A 119 -6.37 -3.98 9.58
C LEU A 119 -7.12 -5.29 9.83
N THR A 120 -8.05 -5.30 10.79
CA THR A 120 -8.85 -6.48 11.12
C THR A 120 -9.94 -6.79 10.09
N ALA A 121 -10.34 -5.81 9.29
CA ALA A 121 -11.25 -6.00 8.17
C ALA A 121 -10.53 -6.41 6.86
N CYS A 122 -9.20 -6.29 6.79
CA CYS A 122 -8.42 -6.67 5.61
C CYS A 122 -8.11 -8.17 5.56
N ASP A 123 -8.14 -8.74 4.35
CA ASP A 123 -7.80 -10.16 4.10
C ASP A 123 -6.33 -10.43 4.39
N THR A 124 -5.47 -9.52 3.94
CA THR A 124 -4.01 -9.69 3.99
C THR A 124 -3.29 -8.37 4.21
N VAL A 125 -2.07 -8.47 4.74
CA VAL A 125 -1.23 -7.32 5.12
C VAL A 125 0.19 -7.53 4.60
N VAL A 126 0.76 -6.48 3.99
CA VAL A 126 2.18 -6.34 3.70
C VAL A 126 2.80 -5.34 4.65
N LEU A 127 3.93 -5.73 5.24
CA LEU A 127 4.73 -4.86 6.08
C LEU A 127 5.75 -4.10 5.22
N LEU A 128 5.68 -2.77 5.20
CA LEU A 128 6.74 -1.92 4.69
C LEU A 128 7.77 -1.69 5.79
N LEU A 129 9.03 -1.99 5.48
CA LEU A 129 10.19 -1.70 6.30
C LEU A 129 11.11 -0.76 5.54
N GLU A 130 11.73 0.17 6.25
CA GLU A 130 12.65 1.15 5.68
C GLU A 130 14.03 0.97 6.30
N LYS A 131 15.06 0.82 5.46
CA LYS A 131 16.43 0.65 5.93
C LYS A 131 16.87 1.88 6.72
N GLY A 132 17.39 1.68 7.94
CA GLY A 132 17.85 2.76 8.82
C GLY A 132 16.73 3.49 9.59
N VAL A 133 15.47 3.29 9.20
CA VAL A 133 14.30 3.87 9.87
C VAL A 133 13.58 2.82 10.70
N SER A 134 13.22 1.69 10.09
CA SER A 134 12.40 0.67 10.73
C SER A 134 13.16 -0.12 11.78
N LYS A 135 12.58 -0.17 12.98
CA LYS A 135 13.16 -0.92 14.11
C LYS A 135 12.54 -2.30 14.20
N ILE A 136 13.38 -3.34 14.26
CA ILE A 136 12.94 -4.75 14.38
C ILE A 136 11.92 -4.95 15.53
N PRO A 137 12.08 -4.36 16.74
CA PRO A 137 11.08 -4.49 17.80
C PRO A 137 9.71 -3.90 17.43
N GLN A 138 9.65 -2.78 16.72
CA GLN A 138 8.40 -2.17 16.27
C GLN A 138 7.74 -3.02 15.18
N ALA A 139 8.53 -3.52 14.21
CA ALA A 139 8.06 -4.46 13.21
C ALA A 139 7.43 -5.72 13.84
N ARG A 140 8.07 -6.30 14.86
CA ARG A 140 7.51 -7.44 15.60
C ARG A 140 6.19 -7.11 16.29
N LYS A 141 6.07 -5.93 16.88
CA LYS A 141 4.83 -5.46 17.51
C LYS A 141 3.69 -5.32 16.50
N VAL A 142 3.95 -4.79 15.30
CA VAL A 142 2.95 -4.77 14.21
C VAL A 142 2.52 -6.19 13.85
N ILE A 143 3.47 -7.12 13.73
CA ILE A 143 3.18 -8.53 13.41
C ILE A 143 2.28 -9.19 14.46
N GLU A 144 2.52 -8.89 15.74
CA GLU A 144 1.69 -9.38 16.85
C GLU A 144 0.27 -8.79 16.80
N ILE A 145 0.13 -7.50 16.51
CA ILE A 145 -1.18 -6.82 16.37
C ILE A 145 -1.97 -7.38 15.18
N VAL A 146 -1.32 -7.55 14.03
CA VAL A 146 -1.97 -8.03 12.79
C VAL A 146 -2.29 -9.53 12.84
N GLY A 147 -1.45 -10.31 13.51
CA GLY A 147 -1.50 -11.76 13.49
C GLY A 147 -0.75 -12.34 12.29
N ARG A 148 0.05 -13.38 12.54
CA ARG A 148 0.96 -13.98 11.53
C ARG A 148 0.24 -14.55 10.32
N GLN A 149 -1.01 -14.98 10.48
CA GLN A 149 -1.80 -15.61 9.43
C GLN A 149 -2.20 -14.66 8.30
N ARG A 150 -2.32 -13.35 8.61
CA ARG A 150 -2.71 -12.31 7.63
C ARG A 150 -1.52 -11.63 6.98
N LEU A 151 -0.32 -11.80 7.50
CA LEU A 151 0.88 -11.28 6.87
C LEU A 151 1.28 -12.15 5.68
N ILE A 152 1.30 -11.55 4.50
CA ILE A 152 1.77 -12.22 3.27
C ILE A 152 3.26 -12.01 3.04
N GLY A 153 3.85 -10.96 3.61
CA GLY A 153 5.27 -10.69 3.50
C GLY A 153 5.68 -9.31 4.00
N ALA A 154 6.96 -8.99 3.79
CA ALA A 154 7.55 -7.70 4.09
C ALA A 154 8.33 -7.18 2.89
N VAL A 155 8.33 -5.87 2.70
CA VAL A 155 9.05 -5.15 1.65
C VAL A 155 10.07 -4.24 2.34
N LEU A 156 11.32 -4.29 1.91
CA LEU A 156 12.36 -3.40 2.39
C LEU A 156 12.60 -2.28 1.38
N ALA A 157 12.27 -1.05 1.74
CA ALA A 157 12.71 0.13 1.02
C ALA A 157 14.18 0.41 1.35
N LEU A 158 15.00 0.48 0.31
CA LEU A 158 16.38 0.91 0.35
C LEU A 158 16.37 2.37 -0.12
N GLU A 159 16.64 3.32 0.78
CA GLU A 159 17.04 4.67 0.34
C GLU A 159 18.34 4.61 -0.47
#